data_AF-A0A957GEW2-F1
#
_entry.id   AF-A0A957GEW2-F1
#
_cell.length_a   1.000
_cell.length_b   1.000
_cell.length_c   1.000
_cell.angle_alpha   90.00
_cell.angle_beta   90.00
_cell.angle_gamma   90.00
#
_symmetry.space_group_name_H-M   'P 1'
#
loop_
_entity.id
_entity.type
_entity.pdbx_description
1 polymer ?
#
loop_
_entity_poly.entity_id
_entity_poly.type
_entity_poly.pdbx_seq_one_letter_code
_entity_poly.pdbx_strand_id
1 'polypeptide(L)'
;MRTARDTNGELLELDCFSPPNGVREPEHIHPQQESRFAVHGGTLVVSINGAEKTAVSGDRIVIPPGVPHRFWAVGDQEAHYFQEFRPALKTEAFFELFFRLSRENKLNEQGLPNLLMLAVMGQHFWNEIQVTSPPAWLQRVLYAILAPVARVAGYRVSAV
;
A
#
# COMPACT_ATOMS: atom_id res chain seq x y z
N MET A 1 -0.30 1.85 17.21
CA MET A 1 0.02 0.78 16.24
C MET A 1 -0.36 -0.55 16.85
N ARG A 2 -1.12 -1.36 16.10
CA ARG A 2 -1.50 -2.72 16.46
C ARG A 2 -1.13 -3.63 15.29
N THR A 3 -0.28 -4.61 15.54
CA THR A 3 0.21 -5.54 14.51
C THR A 3 -0.80 -6.64 14.21
N ALA A 4 -0.57 -7.41 13.14
CA ALA A 4 -1.37 -8.61 12.89
C ALA A 4 -1.30 -9.59 14.07
N ARG A 5 -0.16 -9.66 14.77
CA ARG A 5 0.01 -10.51 15.95
C ARG A 5 -0.81 -10.03 17.14
N ASP A 6 -0.83 -8.72 17.40
CA ASP A 6 -1.58 -8.13 18.53
C ASP A 6 -3.10 -8.29 18.40
N THR A 7 -3.58 -8.55 17.19
CA THR A 7 -5.00 -8.64 16.85
C THR A 7 -5.42 -10.03 16.39
N ASN A 8 -4.56 -11.05 16.52
CA ASN A 8 -4.80 -12.40 15.98
C ASN A 8 -5.19 -12.41 14.49
N GLY A 9 -4.64 -11.47 13.71
CA GLY A 9 -4.86 -11.33 12.27
C GLY A 9 -6.10 -10.54 11.89
N GLU A 10 -6.89 -10.04 12.84
CA GLU A 10 -8.13 -9.31 12.56
C GLU A 10 -7.88 -7.91 11.99
N LEU A 11 -6.78 -7.26 12.37
CA LEU A 11 -6.49 -5.88 12.03
C LEU A 11 -5.00 -5.58 12.03
N LEU A 12 -4.54 -4.85 11.02
CA LEU A 12 -3.32 -4.06 11.09
C LEU A 12 -3.71 -2.59 11.23
N GLU A 13 -3.16 -1.91 12.24
CA GLU A 13 -3.32 -0.46 12.43
C GLU A 13 -1.94 0.20 12.41
N LEU A 14 -1.73 1.12 11.48
CA LEU A 14 -0.51 1.90 11.29
C LEU A 14 -0.71 3.33 11.76
N ASP A 15 0.32 3.90 12.38
CA ASP A 15 0.42 5.32 12.71
C ASP A 15 1.23 6.03 11.62
N CYS A 16 0.57 6.85 10.82
CA CYS A 16 1.11 7.34 9.54
C CYS A 16 1.29 8.86 9.54
N PHE A 17 2.43 9.29 9.01
CA PHE A 17 2.81 10.68 8.81
C PHE A 17 3.18 10.86 7.34
N SER A 18 2.52 11.78 6.64
CA SER A 18 2.75 12.01 5.21
C SER A 18 3.04 13.50 4.93
N PRO A 19 4.19 13.82 4.31
CA PRO A 19 4.52 15.20 3.99
C PRO A 19 3.55 15.77 2.96
N PRO A 20 3.16 17.06 3.05
CA PRO A 20 2.14 17.64 2.17
C PRO A 20 2.70 18.02 0.80
N ASN A 21 3.40 17.10 0.14
CA ASN A 21 4.11 17.33 -1.12
C ASN A 21 3.28 16.98 -2.37
N GLY A 22 2.03 16.53 -2.20
CA GLY A 22 1.13 16.17 -3.29
C GLY A 22 1.51 14.91 -4.07
N VAL A 23 2.55 14.18 -3.66
CA VAL A 23 2.95 12.92 -4.29
C VAL A 23 1.85 11.89 -4.06
N ARG A 24 1.38 11.31 -5.16
CA ARG A 24 0.30 10.33 -5.16
C ARG A 24 0.87 8.94 -5.26
N GLU A 25 0.37 8.04 -4.42
CA GLU A 25 0.62 6.62 -4.63
C GLU A 25 -0.02 6.11 -5.93
N PRO A 26 0.49 5.00 -6.49
CA PRO A 26 -0.19 4.31 -7.57
C PRO A 26 -1.61 3.94 -7.18
N GLU A 27 -2.56 4.10 -8.11
CA GLU A 27 -3.92 3.62 -7.88
C GLU A 27 -3.92 2.10 -7.76
N HIS A 28 -4.56 1.60 -6.72
CA HIS A 28 -4.55 0.19 -6.37
C HIS A 28 -5.86 -0.25 -5.72
N ILE A 29 -5.97 -1.55 -5.49
CA ILE A 29 -7.05 -2.19 -4.75
C ILE A 29 -6.47 -3.07 -3.64
N HIS A 30 -7.26 -3.22 -2.57
CA HIS A 30 -7.10 -4.28 -1.59
C HIS A 30 -8.17 -5.35 -1.83
N PRO A 31 -7.84 -6.50 -2.45
CA PRO A 31 -8.86 -7.47 -2.90
C PRO A 31 -9.69 -8.07 -1.77
N GLN A 32 -9.10 -8.22 -0.59
CA GLN A 32 -9.71 -8.90 0.55
C GLN A 32 -9.83 -8.02 1.79
N GLN A 33 -9.29 -6.80 1.76
CA GLN A 33 -9.19 -5.94 2.93
C GLN A 33 -10.01 -4.67 2.75
N GLU A 34 -10.73 -4.29 3.79
CA GLU A 34 -11.22 -2.93 3.94
C GLU A 34 -10.07 -2.06 4.45
N SER A 35 -9.87 -0.89 3.83
CA SER A 35 -8.92 0.12 4.30
C SER A 35 -9.67 1.26 4.97
N ARG A 36 -9.21 1.71 6.14
CA ARG A 36 -9.80 2.87 6.83
C ARG A 36 -8.73 3.90 7.17
N PHE A 37 -9.12 5.16 7.10
CA PHE A 37 -8.30 6.29 7.53
C PHE A 37 -9.03 7.03 8.65
N ALA A 38 -8.32 7.32 9.74
CA ALA A 38 -8.76 8.24 10.78
C ALA A 38 -7.76 9.40 10.82
N VAL A 39 -8.17 10.58 10.36
CA VAL A 39 -7.27 11.73 10.21
C VAL A 39 -7.23 12.52 11.52
N HIS A 40 -6.02 12.82 12.01
CA HIS A 40 -5.78 13.52 13.27
C HIS A 40 -5.16 14.89 13.07
N GLY A 41 -4.42 15.10 11.99
CA GLY A 41 -3.81 16.39 11.64
C GLY A 41 -3.51 16.49 10.14
N GLY A 42 -3.32 17.72 9.66
CA GLY A 42 -3.10 18.00 8.24
C GLY A 42 -4.30 17.66 7.35
N THR A 43 -4.04 17.51 6.04
CA THR A 43 -5.08 17.24 5.03
C THR A 43 -4.68 16.09 4.12
N LEU A 44 -5.54 15.08 4.02
CA LEU A 44 -5.46 14.02 3.02
C LEU A 44 -6.48 14.27 1.91
N VAL A 45 -6.09 14.00 0.68
CA VAL A 45 -7.05 13.79 -0.41
C VAL A 45 -7.02 12.32 -0.77
N VAL A 46 -8.19 11.70 -0.80
CA VAL A 46 -8.38 10.30 -1.16
C VAL A 46 -9.26 10.23 -2.39
N SER A 47 -8.75 9.61 -3.44
CA SER A 47 -9.52 9.26 -4.63
C SER A 47 -10.07 7.85 -4.44
N ILE A 48 -11.39 7.68 -4.48
CA ILE A 48 -12.08 6.38 -4.38
C ILE A 48 -12.94 6.22 -5.63
N ASN A 49 -12.62 5.22 -6.45
CA ASN A 49 -13.28 4.96 -7.73
C ASN A 49 -13.38 6.21 -8.62
N GLY A 50 -12.28 6.98 -8.67
CA GLY A 50 -12.17 8.24 -9.42
C GLY A 50 -12.80 9.48 -8.77
N ALA A 51 -13.54 9.34 -7.67
CA ALA A 51 -14.08 10.48 -6.92
C ALA A 51 -13.11 10.92 -5.83
N GLU A 52 -12.68 12.19 -5.86
CA GLU A 52 -11.78 12.74 -4.85
C GLU A 52 -12.57 13.28 -3.65
N LYS A 53 -12.11 12.96 -2.44
CA LYS A 53 -12.60 13.50 -1.17
C LYS A 53 -11.43 14.05 -0.37
N THR A 54 -11.58 15.28 0.11
CA THR A 54 -10.67 15.87 1.09
C THR A 54 -11.10 15.44 2.50
N ALA A 55 -10.14 14.98 3.31
CA ALA A 55 -10.32 14.67 4.72
C ALA A 55 -9.33 15.44 5.58
N VAL A 56 -9.85 15.99 6.68
CA VAL A 56 -9.11 16.79 7.67
C VAL A 56 -9.24 16.16 9.05
N SER A 57 -8.61 16.75 10.07
CA SER A 57 -8.67 16.26 11.44
C SER A 57 -10.11 15.98 11.91
N GLY A 58 -10.33 14.77 12.44
CA GLY A 58 -11.63 14.27 12.88
C GLY A 58 -12.37 13.44 11.83
N ASP A 59 -12.02 13.54 10.55
CA ASP A 59 -12.66 12.78 9.48
C ASP A 59 -12.25 11.31 9.50
N ARG A 60 -13.19 10.49 9.03
CA ARG A 60 -12.97 9.07 8.77
C ARG A 60 -13.33 8.73 7.33
N ILE A 61 -12.49 7.89 6.72
CA ILE A 61 -12.70 7.32 5.39
C ILE A 61 -12.69 5.81 5.51
N VAL A 62 -13.61 5.15 4.80
CA VAL A 62 -13.68 3.70 4.69
C VAL A 62 -13.70 3.35 3.21
N ILE A 63 -12.79 2.46 2.81
CA ILE A 63 -12.63 1.98 1.44
C ILE A 63 -12.92 0.47 1.44
N PRO A 64 -14.04 0.04 0.83
CA PRO A 64 -14.39 -1.37 0.77
C PRO A 64 -13.35 -2.21 -0.01
N PRO A 65 -13.29 -3.53 0.24
CA PRO A 65 -12.45 -4.43 -0.54
C PRO A 65 -12.73 -4.33 -2.05
N GLY A 66 -11.66 -4.37 -2.84
CA GLY A 66 -11.70 -4.37 -4.29
C GLY A 66 -12.01 -3.01 -4.93
N VAL A 67 -12.21 -1.95 -4.16
CA VAL A 67 -12.48 -0.61 -4.71
C VAL A 67 -11.17 0.10 -5.08
N PRO A 68 -10.99 0.55 -6.34
CA PRO A 68 -9.82 1.33 -6.75
C PRO A 68 -9.68 2.60 -5.93
N HIS A 69 -8.48 2.84 -5.40
CA HIS A 69 -8.19 4.06 -4.66
C HIS A 69 -6.72 4.44 -4.70
N ARG A 70 -6.47 5.69 -4.32
CA ARG A 70 -5.16 6.24 -3.99
C ARG A 70 -5.34 7.45 -3.07
N PHE A 71 -4.32 7.81 -2.31
CA PHE A 71 -4.31 9.05 -1.55
C PHE A 71 -3.01 9.83 -1.64
N TRP A 72 -3.04 11.08 -1.21
CA TRP A 72 -1.89 11.96 -1.04
C TRP A 72 -2.16 13.02 0.01
N ALA A 73 -1.10 13.54 0.63
CA ALA A 73 -1.20 14.66 1.55
C ALA A 73 -1.00 16.00 0.81
N VAL A 74 -1.76 17.01 1.24
CA VAL A 74 -1.71 18.39 0.70
C VAL A 74 -1.74 19.40 1.83
N GLY A 75 -1.48 20.66 1.51
CA GLY A 75 -1.53 21.78 2.45
C GLY A 75 -0.14 22.22 2.92
N ASP A 76 -0.09 22.79 4.12
CA ASP A 76 1.11 23.38 4.73
C ASP A 76 1.63 22.55 5.92
N GLN A 77 0.88 21.55 6.37
CA GLN A 77 1.19 20.71 7.52
C GLN A 77 1.26 19.24 7.11
N GLU A 78 2.13 18.48 7.79
CA GLU A 78 2.17 17.03 7.69
C GLU A 78 0.82 16.42 8.04
N ALA A 79 0.35 15.48 7.21
CA ALA A 79 -0.86 14.73 7.50
C ALA A 79 -0.55 13.61 8.48
N HIS A 80 -1.20 13.62 9.64
CA HIS A 80 -1.13 12.58 10.66
C HIS A 80 -2.46 11.82 10.70
N TYR A 81 -2.41 10.50 10.55
CA TYR A 81 -3.59 9.64 10.49
C TYR A 81 -3.27 8.20 10.92
N PHE A 82 -4.26 7.50 11.45
CA PHE A 82 -4.20 6.05 11.54
C PHE A 82 -4.76 5.42 10.27
N GLN A 83 -4.05 4.43 9.74
CA GLN A 83 -4.52 3.60 8.64
C GLN A 83 -4.75 2.18 9.13
N GLU A 84 -5.97 1.67 8.91
CA GLU A 84 -6.36 0.31 9.28
C GLU A 84 -6.56 -0.57 8.05
N PHE A 85 -6.19 -1.84 8.15
CA PHE A 85 -6.48 -2.88 7.17
C PHE A 85 -7.13 -4.08 7.83
N ARG A 86 -8.32 -4.48 7.33
CA ARG A 86 -9.13 -5.56 7.93
C ARG A 86 -9.58 -6.56 6.86
N PRO A 87 -9.23 -7.86 6.98
CA PRO A 87 -8.31 -8.45 7.96
C PRO A 87 -6.87 -7.97 7.77
N ALA A 88 -5.96 -8.26 8.70
CA ALA A 88 -4.56 -7.79 8.64
C ALA A 88 -3.78 -8.39 7.45
N LEU A 89 -4.03 -9.67 7.16
CA LEU A 89 -3.29 -10.47 6.17
C LEU A 89 -1.76 -10.29 6.32
N LYS A 90 -1.02 -10.22 5.20
CA LYS A 90 0.43 -9.96 5.19
C LYS A 90 0.79 -8.49 4.96
N THR A 91 -0.15 -7.57 5.15
CA THR A 91 0.06 -6.15 4.84
C THR A 91 1.19 -5.54 5.66
N GLU A 92 1.38 -6.01 6.90
CA GLU A 92 2.51 -5.62 7.75
C GLU A 92 3.85 -5.95 7.07
N ALA A 93 4.02 -7.20 6.66
CA ALA A 93 5.21 -7.66 5.93
C ALA A 93 5.39 -6.94 4.58
N PHE A 94 4.30 -6.54 3.91
CA PHE A 94 4.38 -5.72 2.70
C PHE A 94 5.01 -4.36 3.01
N PHE A 95 4.52 -3.65 4.03
CA PHE A 95 5.05 -2.34 4.40
C PHE A 95 6.49 -2.41 4.93
N GLU A 96 6.83 -3.41 5.74
CA GLU A 96 8.22 -3.63 6.18
C GLU A 96 9.19 -3.73 5.00
N LEU A 97 8.82 -4.53 4.00
CA LEU A 97 9.60 -4.68 2.78
C LEU A 97 9.63 -3.39 1.96
N PHE A 98 8.48 -2.74 1.77
CA PHE A 98 8.37 -1.49 1.01
C PHE A 98 9.26 -0.40 1.62
N PHE A 99 9.17 -0.18 2.93
CA PHE A 99 9.99 0.82 3.62
C PHE A 99 11.48 0.45 3.62
N ARG A 100 11.83 -0.84 3.72
CA ARG A 100 13.22 -1.27 3.51
C ARG A 100 13.74 -0.87 2.14
N LEU A 101 12.98 -1.15 1.07
CA LEU A 101 13.35 -0.77 -0.30
C LEU A 101 13.46 0.75 -0.46
N SER A 102 12.56 1.51 0.17
CA SER A 102 12.60 2.98 0.16
C SER A 102 13.89 3.49 0.81
N ARG A 103 14.27 3.00 1.99
CA ARG A 103 15.51 3.40 2.67
C ARG A 103 16.77 3.05 1.87
N GLU A 104 16.72 1.98 1.10
CA GLU A 104 17.80 1.54 0.22
C GLU A 104 17.80 2.27 -1.15
N ASN A 105 16.91 3.26 -1.35
CA ASN A 105 16.70 3.97 -2.62
C ASN A 105 16.43 3.03 -3.81
N LYS A 106 15.74 1.91 -3.55
CA LYS A 106 15.38 0.91 -4.57
C LYS A 106 13.99 1.12 -5.17
N LEU A 107 13.31 2.20 -4.79
CA LEU A 107 12.03 2.62 -5.36
C LEU A 107 12.23 3.80 -6.31
N ASN A 108 11.45 3.86 -7.38
CA ASN A 108 11.38 5.03 -8.24
C ASN A 108 10.48 6.13 -7.63
N GLU A 109 10.32 7.25 -8.34
CA GLU A 109 9.49 8.38 -7.90
C GLU A 109 8.02 8.02 -7.68
N GLN A 110 7.53 6.94 -8.30
CA GLN A 110 6.17 6.42 -8.14
C GLN A 110 6.08 5.38 -7.01
N GLY A 111 7.15 5.17 -6.24
CA GLY A 111 7.19 4.18 -5.16
C GLY A 111 7.30 2.73 -5.65
N LEU A 112 7.62 2.48 -6.92
CA LEU A 112 7.73 1.13 -7.47
C LEU A 112 9.18 0.63 -7.44
N PRO A 113 9.42 -0.64 -7.04
CA PRO A 113 10.73 -1.24 -7.17
C PRO A 113 11.01 -1.67 -8.61
N ASN A 114 12.23 -2.16 -8.86
CA ASN A 114 12.54 -2.74 -10.17
C ASN A 114 11.64 -3.96 -10.50
N LEU A 115 11.53 -4.29 -11.78
CA LEU A 115 10.55 -5.27 -12.28
C LEU A 115 10.71 -6.68 -11.69
N LEU A 116 11.94 -7.11 -11.39
CA LEU A 116 12.18 -8.43 -10.78
C LEU A 116 11.69 -8.48 -9.34
N MET A 117 11.97 -7.43 -8.57
CA MET A 117 11.45 -7.31 -7.20
C MET A 117 9.92 -7.16 -7.20
N LEU A 118 9.39 -6.34 -8.11
CA LEU A 118 7.95 -6.16 -8.28
C LEU A 118 7.25 -7.48 -8.59
N ALA A 119 7.84 -8.34 -9.43
CA ALA A 119 7.29 -9.66 -9.73
C ALA A 119 7.23 -10.58 -8.50
N VAL A 120 8.27 -10.58 -7.67
CA VAL A 120 8.30 -11.37 -6.44
C VAL A 120 7.31 -10.84 -5.41
N MET A 121 7.22 -9.52 -5.25
CA MET A 121 6.24 -8.87 -4.37
C MET A 121 4.82 -9.13 -4.84
N GLY A 122 4.54 -8.91 -6.13
CA GLY A 122 3.22 -9.07 -6.72
C GLY A 122 2.70 -10.50 -6.64
N GLN A 123 3.55 -11.52 -6.70
CA GLN A 123 3.13 -12.89 -6.41
C GLN A 123 2.83 -13.13 -4.93
N HIS A 124 3.65 -12.57 -4.04
CA HIS A 124 3.57 -12.88 -2.61
C HIS A 124 2.43 -12.16 -1.90
N PHE A 125 2.16 -10.93 -2.31
CA PHE A 125 1.18 -10.00 -1.72
C PHE A 125 -0.05 -9.77 -2.60
N TRP A 126 -0.34 -10.70 -3.53
CA TRP A 126 -1.44 -10.56 -4.49
C TRP A 126 -2.81 -10.38 -3.83
N ASN A 127 -3.00 -10.92 -2.62
CA ASN A 127 -4.26 -10.85 -1.90
C ASN A 127 -4.41 -9.56 -1.09
N GLU A 128 -3.28 -8.90 -0.81
CA GLU A 128 -3.18 -7.68 -0.02
C GLU A 128 -3.30 -6.45 -0.90
N ILE A 129 -2.54 -6.37 -2.01
CA ILE A 129 -2.48 -5.16 -2.83
C ILE A 129 -2.24 -5.46 -4.31
N GLN A 130 -2.96 -4.77 -5.18
CA GLN A 130 -2.81 -4.85 -6.64
C GLN A 130 -2.96 -3.47 -7.26
N VAL A 131 -2.03 -3.05 -8.11
CA VAL A 131 -2.20 -1.81 -8.89
C VAL A 131 -3.28 -1.98 -9.96
N THR A 132 -3.96 -0.91 -10.34
CA THR A 132 -5.04 -0.98 -11.35
C THR A 132 -4.53 -0.97 -12.79
N SER A 133 -3.27 -0.56 -13.02
CA SER A 133 -2.64 -0.56 -14.33
C SER A 133 -1.22 -1.13 -14.24
N PRO A 134 -0.83 -2.10 -15.11
CA PRO A 134 -1.63 -2.71 -16.19
C PRO A 134 -2.73 -3.67 -15.68
N PRO A 135 -3.64 -4.21 -16.51
CA PRO A 135 -4.71 -5.10 -16.08
C PRO A 135 -4.23 -6.32 -15.29
N ALA A 136 -5.00 -6.76 -14.30
CA ALA A 136 -4.61 -7.81 -13.35
C ALA A 136 -4.17 -9.13 -14.02
N TRP A 137 -4.83 -9.56 -15.10
CA TRP A 137 -4.45 -10.78 -15.82
C TRP A 137 -3.05 -10.68 -16.42
N LEU A 138 -2.68 -9.49 -16.93
CA LEU A 138 -1.36 -9.24 -17.52
C LEU A 138 -0.30 -9.20 -16.41
N GLN A 139 -0.59 -8.53 -15.30
CA GLN A 139 0.27 -8.58 -14.11
C GLN A 139 0.54 -10.02 -13.67
N ARG A 140 -0.50 -10.87 -13.58
CA ARG A 140 -0.35 -12.28 -13.19
C ARG A 140 0.54 -13.06 -14.13
N VAL A 141 0.38 -12.89 -15.44
CA VAL A 141 1.22 -13.55 -16.45
C VAL A 141 2.67 -13.09 -16.31
N LEU A 142 2.89 -11.77 -16.24
CA LEU A 142 4.23 -11.20 -16.08
C LEU A 142 4.91 -11.72 -14.80
N TYR A 143 4.21 -11.69 -13.67
CA TYR A 143 4.74 -12.13 -12.39
C TYR A 143 5.00 -13.65 -12.38
N ALA A 144 4.15 -14.46 -13.02
CA ALA A 144 4.36 -15.90 -13.19
C ALA A 144 5.66 -16.23 -13.93
N ILE A 145 5.99 -15.46 -14.97
CA ILE A 145 7.20 -15.65 -15.77
C ILE A 145 8.44 -15.12 -15.03
N LEU A 146 8.35 -13.92 -14.45
CA LEU A 146 9.52 -13.21 -13.94
C LEU A 146 9.91 -13.61 -12.51
N ALA A 147 8.96 -13.99 -11.65
CA ALA A 147 9.28 -14.30 -10.26
C ALA A 147 10.23 -15.50 -10.07
N PRO A 148 10.14 -16.61 -10.83
CA PRO A 148 11.15 -17.69 -10.76
C PRO A 148 12.55 -17.20 -11.13
N VAL A 149 12.67 -16.42 -12.21
CA VAL A 149 13.94 -15.82 -12.65
C VAL A 149 14.49 -14.88 -11.59
N ALA A 150 13.63 -14.03 -11.03
CA ALA A 150 13.98 -13.11 -9.95
C ALA A 150 14.49 -13.86 -8.71
N ARG A 151 13.84 -14.96 -8.30
CA ARG A 151 14.30 -15.78 -7.16
C ARG A 151 15.67 -16.40 -7.41
N VAL A 152 15.94 -16.90 -8.62
CA VAL A 152 17.26 -17.42 -9.01
C VAL A 152 18.31 -16.29 -8.98
N ALA A 153 17.94 -15.08 -9.41
CA ALA A 153 18.77 -13.89 -9.34
C ALA A 153 18.91 -13.29 -7.92
N GLY A 154 18.36 -13.94 -6.89
CA GLY A 154 18.52 -13.55 -5.48
C GLY A 154 17.44 -12.63 -4.91
N TYR A 155 16.42 -12.25 -5.70
CA TYR A 155 15.31 -11.42 -5.21
C TYR A 155 14.38 -12.23 -4.30
N ARG A 156 14.11 -11.70 -3.09
CA ARG A 156 13.27 -12.36 -2.09
C ARG A 156 12.43 -11.35 -1.31
N VAL A 157 11.27 -11.82 -0.88
CA VAL A 157 10.31 -11.11 -0.03
C VAL A 157 10.64 -11.21 1.46
N SER A 158 11.72 -11.89 1.85
CA SER A 158 12.06 -12.13 3.25
C SER A 158 12.04 -10.82 4.05
N ALA A 159 11.07 -10.70 4.95
CA ALA A 159 11.25 -9.95 6.19
C ALA A 159 12.34 -10.69 7.00
N VAL A 160 13.07 -9.95 7.84
CA VAL A 160 14.09 -10.52 8.73
C VAL A 160 13.45 -11.57 9.63
#